data_AF-A0A4Q7JB37-F1
#
_entry.id   AF-A0A4Q7JB37-F1
#
_cell.length_a   1.000
_cell.length_b   1.000
_cell.length_c   1.000
_cell.angle_alpha   90.00
_cell.angle_beta   90.00
_cell.angle_gamma   90.00
#
_symmetry.space_group_name_H-M   'P 1'
#
loop_
_entity.id
_entity.type
_entity.pdbx_description
1 polymer ?
#
loop_
_entity_poly.entity_id
_entity_poly.type
_entity_poly.pdbx_seq_one_letter_code
_entity_poly.pdbx_strand_id
1 'polypeptide(L)'
;MTRQGEQGVREQKPHHGEFAGYLLRTYARYKDETFLVGDFTPPAYALTWTGQDPQLAAVLGVGPEGADSARPEQLTALWQVRVDTADELPAATKLTEDEEREQLIVVGQLLHRLLTETEHTDAQRLVVEFRQLDRYAELELTTRSDAETLYWSAPPELSGMLAQLRAGRYEPGRGTWLRATYVLSRDGSFDVDFDNDSEPAWRTAPDTAAHAAELARFPREDEHVPLWWRRRAGLPLAVVFQHARIVDAYSEGAPPVVDRPPLPDGEAEKVLGYLDAAQPVLVGDQPGPDIFALDQPPDVPERYLTDGLWIWHASVPYYLRKYGLPPDPDFLAHVRARDYRLGYVDRVIRLTAAAELLGQPRPAANQYEPETTPDATPNAGDLLATLRQRLGEYGVPDSAYRLGTAEPGVPSLHHTGTHWEVDGVRFDRLADATTHLLGTLLTEPATGDEPVDWPVRPAEGEPGLETLGAKRLVRLPAGTVLVRFGAETGNVLYADGVRFPMTSLPLDAEHTRRRYRLTRALYAVTGVAHPVDALPGGAVAYVLPKTIVEHLADASLEGLS
;
A
#
# COMPACT_ATOMS: atom_id res chain seq x y z
N MET A 1 -43.44 45.58 23.10
CA MET A 1 -43.55 44.38 23.96
C MET A 1 -44.38 43.37 23.18
N THR A 2 -43.94 42.20 22.75
CA THR A 2 -42.63 41.52 22.73
C THR A 2 -42.81 40.48 21.62
N ARG A 3 -42.01 40.54 20.54
CA ARG A 3 -41.95 39.46 19.55
C ARG A 3 -41.25 38.28 20.21
N GLN A 4 -41.97 37.18 20.44
CA GLN A 4 -41.36 35.90 20.77
C GLN A 4 -40.58 35.44 19.54
N GLY A 5 -39.28 35.25 19.73
CA GLY A 5 -38.37 34.75 18.71
C GLY A 5 -38.66 33.28 18.42
N GLU A 6 -38.82 32.99 17.13
CA GLU A 6 -38.62 31.67 16.56
C GLU A 6 -37.15 31.28 16.77
N GLN A 7 -36.88 30.53 17.84
CA GLN A 7 -35.70 29.67 17.90
C GLN A 7 -36.00 28.48 17.00
N GLY A 8 -35.61 28.58 15.73
CA GLY A 8 -35.46 27.40 14.88
C GLY A 8 -34.44 26.47 15.53
N VAL A 9 -34.91 25.33 16.03
CA VAL A 9 -34.09 24.19 16.38
C VAL A 9 -33.34 23.81 15.11
N ARG A 10 -32.07 24.17 14.98
CA ARG A 10 -31.16 23.58 14.00
C ARG A 10 -31.18 22.09 14.28
N GLU A 11 -31.80 21.29 13.40
CA GLU A 11 -31.74 19.83 13.49
C GLU A 11 -30.26 19.43 13.56
N GLN A 12 -29.85 18.90 14.71
CA GLN A 12 -28.52 18.32 14.89
C GLN A 12 -28.43 17.14 13.93
N LYS A 13 -27.59 17.26 12.89
CA LYS A 13 -27.36 16.19 11.91
C LYS A 13 -26.69 15.03 12.66
N PRO A 14 -27.28 13.82 12.69
CA PRO A 14 -26.69 12.71 13.44
C PRO A 14 -25.36 12.30 12.79
N HIS A 15 -24.26 12.57 13.47
CA HIS A 15 -22.93 12.15 13.05
C HIS A 15 -22.71 10.64 13.27
N HIS A 16 -23.52 10.03 14.14
CA HIS A 16 -23.50 8.62 14.50
C HIS A 16 -24.93 8.11 14.71
N GLY A 17 -25.20 6.86 14.34
CA GLY A 17 -26.47 6.24 14.68
C GLY A 17 -26.73 4.89 14.02
N GLU A 18 -27.64 4.13 14.62
CA GLU A 18 -28.29 3.01 13.96
C GLU A 18 -29.57 3.53 13.31
N PHE A 19 -29.66 3.38 12.00
CA PHE A 19 -30.82 3.75 11.20
C PHE A 19 -31.53 2.47 10.75
N ALA A 20 -32.76 2.62 10.25
CA ALA A 20 -33.47 1.50 9.66
C ALA A 20 -32.66 0.93 8.46
N GLY A 21 -32.00 -0.22 8.68
CA GLY A 21 -31.26 -0.96 7.67
C GLY A 21 -29.77 -0.60 7.49
N TYR A 22 -29.21 0.33 8.28
CA TYR A 22 -27.77 0.64 8.21
C TYR A 22 -27.21 1.28 9.49
N LEU A 23 -25.89 1.18 9.66
CA LEU A 23 -25.10 1.88 10.66
C LEU A 23 -24.35 3.04 10.01
N LEU A 24 -24.31 4.21 10.64
CA LEU A 24 -23.52 5.36 10.21
C LEU A 24 -22.56 5.79 11.30
N ARG A 25 -21.30 6.00 10.93
CA ARG A 25 -20.27 6.58 11.79
C ARG A 25 -19.50 7.67 11.04
N THR A 26 -19.18 8.76 11.72
CA THR A 26 -18.38 9.85 11.14
C THR A 26 -17.04 9.90 11.84
N TYR A 27 -15.97 9.94 11.06
CA TYR A 27 -14.60 10.01 11.54
C TYR A 27 -13.93 11.25 10.99
N ALA A 28 -12.93 11.74 11.71
CA ALA A 28 -12.08 12.82 11.27
C ALA A 28 -10.62 12.46 11.50
N ARG A 29 -9.75 12.99 10.64
CA ARG A 29 -8.31 12.97 10.86
C ARG A 29 -7.88 14.29 11.44
N TYR A 30 -7.34 14.22 12.65
CA TYR A 30 -6.88 15.36 13.44
C TYR A 30 -5.60 14.95 14.15
N LYS A 31 -4.58 15.83 14.18
CA LYS A 31 -3.24 15.49 14.74
C LYS A 31 -2.62 14.22 14.13
N ASP A 32 -2.90 13.95 12.86
CA ASP A 32 -2.51 12.72 12.13
C ASP A 32 -3.03 11.41 12.75
N GLU A 33 -4.09 11.50 13.57
CA GLU A 33 -4.81 10.36 14.16
C GLU A 33 -6.28 10.35 13.77
N THR A 34 -6.91 9.19 13.97
CA THR A 34 -8.34 9.02 13.73
C THR A 34 -9.15 9.29 15.00
N PHE A 35 -10.19 10.10 14.84
CA PHE A 35 -11.14 10.44 15.88
C PHE A 35 -12.56 10.13 15.39
N LEU A 36 -13.40 9.66 16.31
CA LEU A 36 -14.84 9.61 16.14
C LEU A 36 -15.42 11.03 16.31
N VAL A 37 -16.29 11.46 15.38
CA VAL A 37 -16.87 12.81 15.36
C VAL A 37 -18.20 12.84 16.10
N GLY A 38 -18.24 13.47 17.27
CA GLY A 38 -19.48 13.76 18.00
C GLY A 38 -20.24 14.96 17.41
N ASP A 39 -21.03 15.61 18.26
CA ASP A 39 -21.85 16.76 17.86
C ASP A 39 -20.99 17.95 17.39
N PHE A 40 -21.42 18.59 16.31
CA PHE A 40 -20.92 19.92 15.94
C PHE A 40 -21.60 20.99 16.78
N THR A 41 -20.84 21.62 17.68
CA THR A 41 -21.28 22.80 18.42
C THR A 41 -20.41 23.97 17.94
N PRO A 42 -20.95 24.86 17.08
CA PRO A 42 -20.13 25.91 16.46
C PRO A 42 -19.27 26.66 17.50
N PRO A 43 -17.95 26.78 17.26
CA PRO A 43 -17.27 26.56 15.98
C PRO A 43 -16.59 25.19 15.79
N ALA A 44 -16.82 24.19 16.65
CA ALA A 44 -16.01 22.96 16.68
C ALA A 44 -16.81 21.65 16.73
N TYR A 45 -16.20 20.59 16.21
CA TYR A 45 -16.63 19.21 16.43
C TYR A 45 -16.15 18.72 17.79
N ALA A 46 -17.02 18.04 18.53
CA ALA A 46 -16.57 17.15 19.61
C ALA A 46 -15.87 15.93 18.98
N LEU A 47 -14.73 15.53 19.51
CA LEU A 47 -13.94 14.41 19.00
C LEU A 47 -13.64 13.40 20.12
N THR A 48 -13.69 12.12 19.78
CA THR A 48 -13.26 11.03 20.66
C THR A 48 -12.18 10.21 19.96
N TRP A 49 -10.98 10.20 20.51
CA TRP A 49 -9.86 9.46 19.95
C TRP A 49 -10.14 7.96 19.92
N THR A 50 -9.84 7.30 18.79
CA THR A 50 -10.11 5.86 18.63
C THR A 50 -8.96 4.96 19.09
N GLY A 51 -7.79 5.54 19.39
CA GLY A 51 -6.62 4.79 19.85
C GLY A 51 -6.71 4.37 21.32
N GLN A 52 -5.84 3.44 21.71
CA GLN A 52 -5.80 2.88 23.06
C GLN A 52 -4.44 3.01 23.75
N ASP A 53 -3.44 3.60 23.10
CA ASP A 53 -2.08 3.74 23.65
C ASP A 53 -1.96 4.98 24.55
N PRO A 54 -1.77 4.81 25.88
CA PRO A 54 -1.63 5.94 26.80
C PRO A 54 -0.41 6.83 26.51
N GLN A 55 0.67 6.27 25.95
CA GLN A 55 1.86 7.05 25.62
C GLN A 55 1.59 7.97 24.43
N LEU A 56 0.94 7.43 23.38
CA LEU A 56 0.52 8.20 22.22
C LEU A 56 -0.51 9.27 22.60
N ALA A 57 -1.46 8.94 23.48
CA ALA A 57 -2.43 9.90 24.01
C ALA A 57 -1.74 11.13 24.65
N ALA A 58 -0.69 10.89 25.45
CA ALA A 58 0.09 11.95 26.06
C ALA A 58 0.84 12.81 25.02
N VAL A 59 1.37 12.20 23.95
CA VAL A 59 2.05 12.93 22.87
C VAL A 59 1.08 13.81 22.07
N LEU A 60 -0.11 13.30 21.80
CA LEU A 60 -1.17 14.03 21.10
C LEU A 60 -1.81 15.10 21.99
N GLY A 61 -1.63 15.02 23.31
CA GLY A 61 -2.29 15.87 24.28
C GLY A 61 -3.81 15.74 24.27
N VAL A 62 -4.33 14.51 24.06
CA VAL A 62 -5.78 14.26 24.16
C VAL A 62 -6.22 14.22 25.62
N GLY A 63 -7.45 14.67 25.88
CA GLY A 63 -8.01 14.73 27.22
C GLY A 63 -8.36 13.37 27.83
N PRO A 64 -8.93 13.36 29.04
CA PRO A 64 -9.44 12.15 29.67
C PRO A 64 -10.40 11.40 28.74
N GLU A 65 -10.32 10.07 28.73
CA GLU A 65 -11.16 9.20 27.87
C GLU A 65 -11.00 9.47 26.36
N GLY A 66 -9.91 10.13 25.95
CA GLY A 66 -9.63 10.45 24.55
C GLY A 66 -10.43 11.63 24.00
N ALA A 67 -11.07 12.43 24.85
CA ALA A 67 -11.88 13.57 24.42
C ALA A 67 -11.01 14.74 23.90
N ASP A 68 -11.43 15.33 22.79
CA ASP A 68 -10.83 16.54 22.19
C ASP A 68 -11.90 17.33 21.41
N SER A 69 -11.52 18.46 20.81
CA SER A 69 -12.36 19.20 19.89
C SER A 69 -11.53 19.87 18.81
N ALA A 70 -12.07 19.96 17.60
CA ALA A 70 -11.40 20.62 16.49
C ALA A 70 -12.38 21.42 15.64
N ARG A 71 -11.93 22.59 15.17
CA ARG A 71 -12.64 23.35 14.15
C ARG A 71 -12.44 22.73 12.76
N PRO A 72 -13.35 22.96 11.80
CA PRO A 72 -13.23 22.41 10.44
C PRO A 72 -11.88 22.69 9.77
N GLU A 73 -11.30 23.88 10.00
CA GLU A 73 -10.00 24.29 9.45
C GLU A 73 -8.79 23.55 10.04
N GLN A 74 -8.96 22.84 11.17
CA GLN A 74 -7.92 22.06 11.82
C GLN A 74 -7.93 20.58 11.42
N LEU A 75 -8.98 20.14 10.72
CA LEU A 75 -9.09 18.77 10.24
C LEU A 75 -8.28 18.59 8.96
N THR A 76 -7.71 17.41 8.75
CA THR A 76 -7.05 17.04 7.47
C THR A 76 -7.86 16.04 6.66
N ALA A 77 -8.94 15.50 7.25
CA ALA A 77 -9.97 14.71 6.59
C ALA A 77 -11.21 14.62 7.49
N LEU A 78 -12.39 14.45 6.89
CA LEU A 78 -13.62 14.01 7.56
C LEU A 78 -14.36 13.09 6.61
N TRP A 79 -14.71 11.88 7.07
CA TRP A 79 -15.41 10.90 6.28
C TRP A 79 -16.51 10.21 7.08
N GLN A 80 -17.56 9.80 6.37
CA GLN A 80 -18.65 9.02 6.91
C GLN A 80 -18.56 7.59 6.41
N VAL A 81 -18.64 6.63 7.33
CA VAL A 81 -18.71 5.20 7.04
C VAL A 81 -20.14 4.75 7.24
N ARG A 82 -20.74 4.22 6.17
CA ARG A 82 -22.03 3.54 6.19
C ARG A 82 -21.82 2.04 6.02
N VAL A 83 -22.48 1.25 6.86
CA VAL A 83 -22.55 -0.20 6.72
C VAL A 83 -24.01 -0.64 6.67
N ASP A 84 -24.45 -1.16 5.52
CA ASP A 84 -25.81 -1.68 5.37
C ASP A 84 -25.99 -2.98 6.16
N THR A 85 -26.97 -3.01 7.06
CA THR A 85 -27.23 -4.10 8.01
C THR A 85 -28.39 -5.01 7.61
N ALA A 86 -29.16 -4.66 6.57
CA ALA A 86 -30.27 -5.47 6.09
C ALA A 86 -29.81 -6.86 5.63
N ASP A 87 -30.52 -7.94 5.98
CA ASP A 87 -30.10 -9.31 5.60
C ASP A 87 -29.94 -9.47 4.09
N GLU A 88 -30.83 -8.86 3.30
CA GLU A 88 -30.76 -8.78 1.85
C GLU A 88 -30.68 -7.32 1.40
N LEU A 89 -29.76 -7.04 0.47
CA LEU A 89 -29.67 -5.74 -0.18
C LEU A 89 -30.67 -5.70 -1.36
N PRO A 90 -31.31 -4.55 -1.62
CA PRO A 90 -32.28 -4.45 -2.71
C PRO A 90 -31.65 -4.80 -4.06
N ALA A 91 -32.44 -5.45 -4.92
CA ALA A 91 -32.03 -5.81 -6.26
C ALA A 91 -31.65 -4.56 -7.07
N ALA A 92 -30.55 -4.65 -7.81
CA ALA A 92 -30.12 -3.59 -8.71
C ALA A 92 -31.14 -3.45 -9.85
N THR A 93 -31.89 -2.36 -9.85
CA THR A 93 -32.82 -2.03 -10.95
C THR A 93 -32.15 -1.01 -11.83
N LYS A 94 -31.89 -1.36 -13.10
CA LYS A 94 -31.23 -0.46 -14.05
C LYS A 94 -32.08 0.78 -14.27
N LEU A 95 -31.48 1.96 -14.10
CA LEU A 95 -32.13 3.23 -14.37
C LEU A 95 -32.10 3.54 -15.86
N THR A 96 -33.14 4.22 -16.34
CA THR A 96 -33.13 4.90 -17.63
C THR A 96 -32.27 6.17 -17.57
N GLU A 97 -31.85 6.70 -18.73
CA GLU A 97 -31.06 7.95 -18.79
C GLU A 97 -31.79 9.14 -18.13
N ASP A 98 -33.12 9.20 -18.26
CA ASP A 98 -33.95 10.25 -17.64
C ASP A 98 -34.02 10.09 -16.12
N GLU A 99 -34.20 8.87 -15.60
CA GLU A 99 -34.20 8.61 -14.16
C GLU A 99 -32.83 8.84 -13.52
N GLU A 100 -31.75 8.46 -14.21
CA GLU A 100 -30.37 8.76 -13.80
C GLU A 100 -30.17 10.28 -13.68
N ARG A 101 -30.59 11.03 -14.71
CA ARG A 101 -30.50 12.48 -14.73
C ARG A 101 -31.33 13.13 -13.62
N GLU A 102 -32.54 12.63 -13.37
CA GLU A 102 -33.39 13.11 -12.28
C GLU A 102 -32.72 12.89 -10.92
N GLN A 103 -32.19 11.69 -10.65
CA GLN A 103 -31.47 11.41 -9.41
C GLN A 103 -30.27 12.33 -9.19
N LEU A 104 -29.47 12.58 -10.24
CA LEU A 104 -28.33 13.50 -10.19
C LEU A 104 -28.76 14.93 -9.85
N ILE A 105 -29.90 15.38 -10.38
CA ILE A 105 -30.47 16.71 -10.06
C ILE A 105 -30.92 16.76 -8.60
N VAL A 106 -31.57 15.73 -8.08
CA VAL A 106 -32.02 15.69 -6.68
C VAL A 106 -30.80 15.71 -5.73
N VAL A 107 -29.74 14.95 -6.04
CA VAL A 107 -28.45 15.04 -5.31
C VAL A 107 -27.90 16.46 -5.37
N GLY A 108 -27.84 17.06 -6.56
CA GLY A 108 -27.36 18.43 -6.76
C GLY A 108 -28.14 19.47 -5.97
N GLN A 109 -29.47 19.33 -5.87
CA GLN A 109 -30.32 20.22 -5.08
C GLN A 109 -30.04 20.11 -3.57
N LEU A 110 -29.81 18.90 -3.06
CA LEU A 110 -29.42 18.69 -1.66
C LEU A 110 -28.07 19.36 -1.38
N LEU A 111 -27.07 19.10 -2.23
CA LEU A 111 -25.73 19.67 -2.09
C LEU A 111 -25.70 21.19 -2.26
N HIS A 112 -26.52 21.74 -3.15
CA HIS A 112 -26.62 23.19 -3.34
C HIS A 112 -27.20 23.87 -2.12
N ARG A 113 -28.23 23.27 -1.50
CA ARG A 113 -28.77 23.77 -0.23
C ARG A 113 -27.68 23.84 0.84
N LEU A 114 -26.91 22.76 1.01
CA LEU A 114 -25.77 22.74 1.94
C LEU A 114 -24.76 23.85 1.64
N LEU A 115 -24.32 23.98 0.38
CA LEU A 115 -23.34 25.00 -0.02
C LEU A 115 -23.84 26.44 0.25
N THR A 116 -25.14 26.66 0.27
CA THR A 116 -25.74 27.98 0.55
C THR A 116 -26.06 28.25 2.03
N GLU A 117 -25.92 27.26 2.92
CA GLU A 117 -26.14 27.43 4.37
C GLU A 117 -25.09 28.37 5.00
N THR A 118 -25.44 29.02 6.13
CA THR A 118 -24.60 30.05 6.79
C THR A 118 -23.18 29.60 7.13
N GLU A 119 -22.99 28.29 7.35
CA GLU A 119 -21.72 27.66 7.73
C GLU A 119 -20.74 27.51 6.55
N HIS A 120 -21.22 27.69 5.30
CA HIS A 120 -20.44 27.55 4.07
C HIS A 120 -20.46 28.81 3.19
N THR A 121 -20.74 29.99 3.78
CA THR A 121 -21.10 31.21 3.03
C THR A 121 -20.05 31.73 2.05
N ASP A 122 -18.78 31.47 2.30
CA ASP A 122 -17.67 31.92 1.44
C ASP A 122 -17.17 30.83 0.46
N ALA A 123 -17.69 29.61 0.56
CA ALA A 123 -17.30 28.50 -0.30
C ALA A 123 -17.82 28.71 -1.73
N GLN A 124 -16.94 28.51 -2.72
CA GLN A 124 -17.29 28.60 -4.14
C GLN A 124 -17.65 27.24 -4.72
N ARG A 125 -17.12 26.16 -4.14
CA ARG A 125 -17.33 24.79 -4.60
C ARG A 125 -17.50 23.81 -3.45
N LEU A 126 -18.29 22.77 -3.70
CA LEU A 126 -18.46 21.60 -2.85
C LEU A 126 -18.04 20.37 -3.65
N VAL A 127 -17.21 19.51 -3.04
CA VAL A 127 -16.76 18.25 -3.62
C VAL A 127 -17.23 17.12 -2.72
N VAL A 128 -17.92 16.14 -3.30
CA VAL A 128 -18.25 14.88 -2.64
C VAL A 128 -17.44 13.77 -3.27
N GLU A 129 -16.68 13.05 -2.46
CA GLU A 129 -16.06 11.79 -2.87
C GLU A 129 -16.82 10.65 -2.20
N PHE A 130 -17.35 9.75 -3.01
CA PHE A 130 -18.09 8.59 -2.54
C PHE A 130 -17.43 7.32 -3.04
N ARG A 131 -17.27 6.33 -2.17
CA ARG A 131 -16.66 5.03 -2.46
C ARG A 131 -17.56 3.95 -1.87
N GLN A 132 -17.88 2.91 -2.62
CA GLN A 132 -18.67 1.80 -2.10
C GLN A 132 -18.22 0.45 -2.66
N LEU A 133 -18.15 -0.52 -1.74
CA LEU A 133 -17.92 -1.93 -2.01
C LEU A 133 -18.87 -2.76 -1.14
N ASP A 134 -19.75 -3.51 -1.79
CA ASP A 134 -20.83 -4.28 -1.18
C ASP A 134 -21.65 -3.43 -0.18
N ARG A 135 -21.67 -3.81 1.09
CA ARG A 135 -22.40 -3.13 2.18
C ARG A 135 -21.65 -1.92 2.75
N TYR A 136 -20.37 -1.78 2.42
CA TYR A 136 -19.47 -0.80 3.01
C TYR A 136 -19.34 0.41 2.08
N ALA A 137 -19.65 1.60 2.60
CA ALA A 137 -19.48 2.85 1.87
C ALA A 137 -18.77 3.91 2.70
N GLU A 138 -17.87 4.66 2.05
CA GLU A 138 -17.25 5.87 2.56
C GLU A 138 -17.76 7.10 1.79
N LEU A 139 -18.00 8.19 2.49
CA LEU A 139 -18.38 9.47 1.90
C LEU A 139 -17.61 10.61 2.55
N GLU A 140 -16.97 11.45 1.73
CA GLU A 140 -16.26 12.66 2.14
C GLU A 140 -16.92 13.87 1.50
N LEU A 141 -17.16 14.93 2.28
CA LEU A 141 -17.68 16.19 1.78
C LEU A 141 -16.72 17.31 2.16
N THR A 142 -16.24 18.00 1.14
CA THR A 142 -15.25 19.08 1.26
C THR A 142 -15.78 20.34 0.60
N THR A 143 -15.66 21.49 1.27
CA THR A 143 -15.95 22.79 0.66
C THR A 143 -14.66 23.54 0.40
N ARG A 144 -14.59 24.23 -0.75
CA ARG A 144 -13.41 25.01 -1.17
C ARG A 144 -13.77 26.47 -1.37
N SER A 145 -13.01 27.35 -0.75
CA SER A 145 -12.95 28.77 -1.04
C SER A 145 -11.62 29.09 -1.75
N ASP A 146 -11.36 30.37 -2.07
CA ASP A 146 -10.08 30.79 -2.64
C ASP A 146 -8.91 30.67 -1.65
N ALA A 147 -9.20 30.66 -0.34
CA ALA A 147 -8.19 30.70 0.72
C ALA A 147 -7.99 29.34 1.42
N GLU A 148 -9.02 28.49 1.47
CA GLU A 148 -9.00 27.29 2.32
C GLU A 148 -9.89 26.15 1.81
N THR A 149 -9.61 24.96 2.34
CA THR A 149 -10.38 23.74 2.14
C THR A 149 -10.88 23.29 3.51
N LEU A 150 -12.20 23.15 3.66
CA LEU A 150 -12.85 22.80 4.92
C LEU A 150 -13.61 21.48 4.80
N TYR A 151 -13.62 20.73 5.90
CA TYR A 151 -14.20 19.39 5.98
C TYR A 151 -15.49 19.40 6.78
N TRP A 152 -16.54 18.81 6.22
CA TRP A 152 -17.87 18.84 6.82
C TRP A 152 -18.56 17.48 6.74
N SER A 153 -19.37 17.19 7.76
CA SER A 153 -20.22 16.00 7.76
C SER A 153 -21.37 16.18 6.77
N ALA A 154 -21.59 15.18 5.91
CA ALA A 154 -22.71 15.21 4.97
C ALA A 154 -24.03 14.74 5.62
N PRO A 155 -25.18 15.08 5.01
CA PRO A 155 -26.47 14.54 5.43
C PRO A 155 -26.51 13.00 5.30
N PRO A 156 -27.10 12.27 6.26
CA PRO A 156 -27.16 10.81 6.24
C PRO A 156 -27.78 10.21 4.98
N GLU A 157 -28.71 10.93 4.35
CA GLU A 157 -29.46 10.45 3.17
C GLU A 157 -28.60 10.41 1.90
N LEU A 158 -27.56 11.26 1.82
CA LEU A 158 -26.75 11.43 0.61
C LEU A 158 -26.05 10.13 0.19
N SER A 159 -25.49 9.40 1.15
CA SER A 159 -24.86 8.10 0.88
C SER A 159 -25.85 7.09 0.30
N GLY A 160 -27.10 7.09 0.79
CA GLY A 160 -28.15 6.22 0.27
C GLY A 160 -28.58 6.59 -1.15
N MET A 161 -28.67 7.88 -1.46
CA MET A 161 -28.98 8.35 -2.82
C MET A 161 -27.90 7.96 -3.82
N LEU A 162 -26.62 8.09 -3.46
CA LEU A 162 -25.50 7.68 -4.30
C LEU A 162 -25.42 6.15 -4.46
N ALA A 163 -25.74 5.38 -3.41
CA ALA A 163 -25.84 3.92 -3.50
C ALA A 163 -26.97 3.46 -4.44
N GLN A 164 -28.09 4.17 -4.48
CA GLN A 164 -29.18 3.90 -5.43
C GLN A 164 -28.77 4.19 -6.87
N LEU A 165 -28.13 5.35 -7.10
CA LEU A 165 -27.56 5.70 -8.40
C LEU A 165 -26.55 4.65 -8.86
N ARG A 166 -25.70 4.16 -7.95
CA ARG A 166 -24.74 3.08 -8.19
C ARG A 166 -25.39 1.81 -8.66
N ALA A 167 -26.39 1.32 -7.92
CA ALA A 167 -27.13 0.12 -8.28
C ALA A 167 -27.84 0.30 -9.64
N GLY A 168 -28.33 1.51 -9.91
CA GLY A 168 -29.00 1.89 -11.15
C GLY A 168 -28.13 1.88 -12.40
N ARG A 169 -26.83 2.16 -12.26
CA ARG A 169 -25.86 2.15 -13.36
C ARG A 169 -25.17 0.80 -13.58
N TYR A 170 -25.67 -0.27 -12.95
CA TYR A 170 -25.16 -1.61 -13.19
C TYR A 170 -25.38 -2.04 -14.65
N GLU A 171 -24.31 -2.55 -15.24
CA GLU A 171 -24.31 -3.15 -16.57
C GLU A 171 -23.87 -4.62 -16.49
N PRO A 172 -24.69 -5.57 -17.00
CA PRO A 172 -24.32 -6.98 -17.01
C PRO A 172 -22.97 -7.22 -17.68
N GLY A 173 -22.09 -7.95 -17.00
CA GLY A 173 -20.73 -8.25 -17.47
C GLY A 173 -19.73 -7.10 -17.28
N ARG A 174 -20.17 -5.85 -17.10
CA ARG A 174 -19.27 -4.72 -16.80
C ARG A 174 -19.20 -4.39 -15.31
N GLY A 175 -20.26 -4.68 -14.57
CA GLY A 175 -20.42 -4.31 -13.17
C GLY A 175 -20.97 -2.89 -13.00
N THR A 176 -20.74 -2.30 -11.83
CA THR A 176 -21.04 -0.89 -11.54
C THR A 176 -19.82 -0.18 -10.95
N TRP A 177 -19.88 1.13 -10.84
CA TRP A 177 -18.77 1.97 -10.38
C TRP A 177 -18.46 1.80 -8.89
N LEU A 178 -17.19 1.94 -8.53
CA LEU A 178 -16.70 1.82 -7.15
C LEU A 178 -16.53 3.18 -6.48
N ARG A 179 -16.26 4.23 -7.27
CA ARG A 179 -16.10 5.60 -6.81
C ARG A 179 -16.92 6.56 -7.66
N ALA A 180 -17.45 7.58 -7.03
CA ALA A 180 -18.03 8.75 -7.68
C ALA A 180 -17.44 10.03 -7.08
N THR A 181 -17.07 10.98 -7.93
CA THR A 181 -16.65 12.32 -7.52
C THR A 181 -17.64 13.34 -8.06
N TYR A 182 -18.39 13.98 -7.17
CA TYR A 182 -19.40 14.98 -7.51
C TYR A 182 -18.87 16.38 -7.16
N VAL A 183 -18.74 17.25 -8.16
CA VAL A 183 -18.28 18.63 -7.97
C VAL A 183 -19.44 19.58 -8.26
N LEU A 184 -19.84 20.36 -7.26
CA LEU A 184 -20.89 21.36 -7.36
C LEU A 184 -20.32 22.77 -7.17
N SER A 185 -20.62 23.65 -8.12
CA SER A 185 -20.31 25.08 -8.02
C SER A 185 -21.47 25.86 -7.40
N ARG A 186 -21.15 27.02 -6.83
CA ARG A 186 -22.15 27.88 -6.17
C ARG A 186 -23.26 28.39 -7.09
N ASP A 187 -23.03 28.44 -8.40
CA ASP A 187 -24.04 28.80 -9.40
C ASP A 187 -25.02 27.65 -9.73
N GLY A 188 -24.84 26.48 -9.11
CA GLY A 188 -25.66 25.29 -9.30
C GLY A 188 -25.19 24.39 -10.45
N SER A 189 -24.14 24.79 -11.19
CA SER A 189 -23.51 23.89 -12.16
C SER A 189 -22.78 22.76 -11.44
N PHE A 190 -22.87 21.55 -12.01
CA PHE A 190 -22.21 20.39 -11.44
C PHE A 190 -21.58 19.50 -12.52
N ASP A 191 -20.60 18.71 -12.09
CA ASP A 191 -19.95 17.66 -12.86
C ASP A 191 -19.79 16.42 -12.00
N VAL A 192 -19.89 15.24 -12.62
CA VAL A 192 -19.81 13.95 -11.90
C VAL A 192 -18.96 12.97 -12.69
N ASP A 193 -17.91 12.48 -12.05
CA ASP A 193 -17.04 11.43 -12.58
C ASP A 193 -17.29 10.11 -11.84
N PHE A 194 -17.24 8.99 -12.58
CA PHE A 194 -17.45 7.65 -12.03
C PHE A 194 -16.30 6.74 -12.42
N ASP A 195 -15.72 6.06 -11.43
CA ASP A 195 -14.61 5.15 -11.64
C ASP A 195 -15.03 3.71 -11.31
N ASN A 196 -14.87 2.82 -12.28
CA ASN A 196 -15.22 1.42 -12.19
C ASN A 196 -14.05 0.51 -11.79
N ASP A 197 -12.81 0.96 -11.99
CA ASP A 197 -11.67 0.07 -12.20
C ASP A 197 -10.47 0.40 -11.32
N SER A 198 -10.31 1.64 -10.84
CA SER A 198 -9.23 1.97 -9.91
C SER A 198 -9.52 1.42 -8.51
N GLU A 199 -8.48 0.98 -7.78
CA GLU A 199 -8.62 0.60 -6.37
C GLU A 199 -9.04 1.86 -5.57
N PRO A 200 -10.18 1.84 -4.87
CA PRO A 200 -10.58 2.99 -4.07
C PRO A 200 -9.58 3.21 -2.92
N ALA A 201 -9.13 4.45 -2.74
CA ALA A 201 -8.28 4.83 -1.63
C ALA A 201 -9.11 4.93 -0.34
N TRP A 202 -9.37 3.79 0.29
CA TRP A 202 -10.16 3.69 1.53
C TRP A 202 -9.45 4.41 2.70
N ARG A 203 -10.21 5.16 3.51
CA ARG A 203 -9.73 5.66 4.81
C ARG A 203 -9.61 4.52 5.80
N THR A 204 -10.55 3.59 5.76
CA THR A 204 -10.56 2.34 6.51
C THR A 204 -10.85 1.20 5.54
N ALA A 205 -9.91 0.26 5.41
CA ALA A 205 -10.08 -0.84 4.47
C ALA A 205 -11.36 -1.66 4.79
N PRO A 206 -12.21 -1.96 3.79
CA PRO A 206 -13.35 -2.85 3.98
C PRO A 206 -12.87 -4.27 4.26
N ASP A 207 -13.78 -5.11 4.79
CA ASP A 207 -13.49 -6.52 4.97
C ASP A 207 -13.10 -7.17 3.63
N THR A 208 -12.14 -8.08 3.68
CA THR A 208 -11.73 -8.90 2.54
C THR A 208 -12.90 -9.61 1.87
N ALA A 209 -13.89 -10.08 2.66
CA ALA A 209 -15.08 -10.75 2.16
C ALA A 209 -15.95 -9.84 1.26
N ALA A 210 -15.93 -8.52 1.49
CA ALA A 210 -16.72 -7.56 0.72
C ALA A 210 -16.33 -7.54 -0.77
N HIS A 211 -15.06 -7.84 -1.09
CA HIS A 211 -14.57 -7.86 -2.47
C HIS A 211 -15.21 -8.98 -3.30
N ALA A 212 -15.38 -10.17 -2.70
CA ALA A 212 -16.03 -11.30 -3.35
C ALA A 212 -17.56 -11.11 -3.39
N ALA A 213 -18.15 -10.60 -2.31
CA ALA A 213 -19.58 -10.30 -2.25
C ALA A 213 -20.01 -9.28 -3.31
N GLU A 214 -19.20 -8.24 -3.53
CA GLU A 214 -19.44 -7.24 -4.56
C GLU A 214 -19.46 -7.85 -5.97
N LEU A 215 -18.49 -8.71 -6.30
CA LEU A 215 -18.46 -9.40 -7.61
C LEU A 215 -19.64 -10.37 -7.77
N ALA A 216 -20.13 -10.97 -6.69
CA ALA A 216 -21.33 -11.80 -6.73
C ALA A 216 -22.60 -10.97 -6.99
N ARG A 217 -22.67 -9.76 -6.42
CA ARG A 217 -23.82 -8.86 -6.57
C ARG A 217 -23.85 -8.12 -7.91
N PHE A 218 -22.68 -7.66 -8.38
CA PHE A 218 -22.50 -6.96 -9.64
C PHE A 218 -21.49 -7.71 -10.52
N PRO A 219 -21.89 -8.85 -11.12
CA PRO A 219 -21.01 -9.68 -11.93
C PRO A 219 -20.29 -8.91 -13.03
N ARG A 220 -19.01 -9.24 -13.18
CA ARG A 220 -18.11 -8.70 -14.19
C ARG A 220 -17.52 -9.86 -15.00
N GLU A 221 -17.38 -9.67 -16.29
CA GLU A 221 -16.56 -10.53 -17.15
C GLU A 221 -15.10 -10.42 -16.74
N ASP A 222 -14.32 -11.46 -17.03
CA ASP A 222 -12.95 -11.58 -16.54
C ASP A 222 -12.06 -10.39 -16.92
N GLU A 223 -12.24 -9.84 -18.13
CA GLU A 223 -11.51 -8.67 -18.64
C GLU A 223 -11.81 -7.36 -17.89
N HIS A 224 -12.95 -7.30 -17.19
CA HIS A 224 -13.42 -6.13 -16.44
C HIS A 224 -13.17 -6.23 -14.93
N VAL A 225 -12.45 -7.27 -14.46
CA VAL A 225 -11.99 -7.39 -13.08
C VAL A 225 -10.49 -7.03 -13.00
N PRO A 226 -10.14 -5.83 -12.47
CA PRO A 226 -8.76 -5.38 -12.35
C PRO A 226 -7.88 -6.31 -11.49
N LEU A 227 -6.57 -6.28 -11.71
CA LEU A 227 -5.61 -7.12 -10.99
C LEU A 227 -5.64 -6.92 -9.47
N TRP A 228 -5.80 -5.67 -9.00
CA TRP A 228 -5.90 -5.38 -7.56
C TRP A 228 -7.13 -6.06 -6.94
N TRP A 229 -8.27 -6.07 -7.64
CA TRP A 229 -9.51 -6.65 -7.12
C TRP A 229 -9.43 -8.17 -7.13
N ARG A 230 -8.87 -8.77 -8.18
CA ARG A 230 -8.57 -10.22 -8.20
C ARG A 230 -7.73 -10.64 -7.00
N ARG A 231 -6.71 -9.85 -6.64
CA ARG A 231 -5.90 -10.07 -5.43
C ARG A 231 -6.75 -10.05 -4.16
N ARG A 232 -7.52 -8.97 -3.95
CA ARG A 232 -8.35 -8.81 -2.75
C ARG A 232 -9.44 -9.87 -2.61
N ALA A 233 -10.03 -10.30 -3.72
CA ALA A 233 -11.07 -11.34 -3.77
C ALA A 233 -10.51 -12.77 -3.80
N GLY A 234 -9.19 -12.95 -3.87
CA GLY A 234 -8.57 -14.27 -3.95
C GLY A 234 -8.79 -15.02 -5.27
N LEU A 235 -9.04 -14.29 -6.35
CA LEU A 235 -9.17 -14.85 -7.70
C LEU A 235 -7.80 -15.03 -8.35
N PRO A 236 -7.67 -15.96 -9.32
CA PRO A 236 -6.47 -16.03 -10.14
C PRO A 236 -6.22 -14.73 -10.91
N LEU A 237 -4.94 -14.35 -11.05
CA LEU A 237 -4.56 -13.15 -11.79
C LEU A 237 -4.82 -13.36 -13.31
N ALA A 238 -5.49 -12.38 -13.92
CA ALA A 238 -5.71 -12.33 -15.36
C ALA A 238 -4.56 -11.59 -16.08
N VAL A 239 -3.31 -11.98 -15.80
CA VAL A 239 -2.16 -11.47 -16.56
C VAL A 239 -2.18 -12.16 -17.93
N VAL A 240 -1.99 -11.37 -18.99
CA VAL A 240 -1.80 -11.87 -20.35
C VAL A 240 -0.31 -11.76 -20.66
N PHE A 241 0.38 -12.90 -20.74
CA PHE A 241 1.79 -12.92 -21.05
C PHE A 241 2.01 -12.92 -22.58
N GLN A 242 2.96 -12.11 -23.03
CA GLN A 242 3.48 -12.20 -24.38
C GLN A 242 4.65 -13.18 -24.41
N HIS A 243 4.80 -13.95 -25.48
CA HIS A 243 5.85 -14.97 -25.59
C HIS A 243 6.90 -14.52 -26.61
N ALA A 244 8.15 -14.37 -26.18
CA ALA A 244 9.23 -13.94 -27.06
C ALA A 244 9.55 -15.04 -28.08
N ARG A 245 9.46 -14.70 -29.38
CA ARG A 245 9.78 -15.66 -30.44
C ARG A 245 11.29 -15.90 -30.52
N ILE A 246 11.67 -17.17 -30.43
CA ILE A 246 13.07 -17.61 -30.58
C ILE A 246 13.55 -17.36 -32.02
N VAL A 247 12.70 -17.68 -33.02
CA VAL A 247 12.96 -17.50 -34.45
C VAL A 247 11.72 -16.95 -35.15
N ASP A 248 11.88 -16.35 -36.33
CA ASP A 248 10.78 -15.70 -37.06
C ASP A 248 9.96 -16.73 -37.88
N ALA A 249 10.62 -17.79 -38.35
CA ALA A 249 9.95 -18.96 -38.90
C ALA A 249 10.76 -20.23 -38.62
N TYR A 250 10.05 -21.33 -38.35
CA TYR A 250 10.64 -22.66 -38.17
C TYR A 250 9.76 -23.72 -38.83
N SER A 251 10.39 -24.67 -39.51
CA SER A 251 9.73 -25.84 -40.08
C SER A 251 10.63 -27.05 -39.84
N GLU A 252 10.04 -28.16 -39.45
CA GLU A 252 10.77 -29.39 -39.14
C GLU A 252 11.59 -29.85 -40.36
N GLY A 253 12.90 -30.01 -40.19
CA GLY A 253 13.83 -30.39 -41.26
C GLY A 253 14.36 -29.26 -42.14
N ALA A 254 13.95 -28.00 -41.91
CA ALA A 254 14.52 -26.82 -42.57
C ALA A 254 15.32 -25.95 -41.57
N PRO A 255 16.35 -25.20 -42.04
CA PRO A 255 17.06 -24.26 -41.17
C PRO A 255 16.11 -23.22 -40.57
N PRO A 256 16.25 -22.88 -39.27
CA PRO A 256 15.46 -21.82 -38.66
C PRO A 256 15.76 -20.47 -39.32
N VAL A 257 14.74 -19.63 -39.48
CA VAL A 257 14.87 -18.31 -40.10
C VAL A 257 14.81 -17.23 -39.02
N VAL A 258 15.84 -16.38 -39.00
CA VAL A 258 15.89 -15.15 -38.20
C VAL A 258 16.25 -14.01 -39.14
N ASP A 259 15.28 -13.13 -39.40
CA ASP A 259 15.44 -11.95 -40.25
C ASP A 259 15.19 -10.71 -39.40
N ARG A 260 16.20 -10.38 -38.59
CA ARG A 260 16.15 -9.29 -37.60
C ARG A 260 17.35 -8.37 -37.77
N PRO A 261 17.17 -7.04 -37.65
CA PRO A 261 18.28 -6.12 -37.71
C PRO A 261 19.26 -6.39 -36.56
N PRO A 262 20.59 -6.36 -36.83
CA PRO A 262 21.58 -6.58 -35.79
C PRO A 262 21.47 -5.52 -34.68
N LEU A 263 21.86 -5.91 -33.46
CA LEU A 263 21.91 -4.96 -32.36
C LEU A 263 23.06 -3.95 -32.56
N PRO A 264 22.82 -2.65 -32.31
CA PRO A 264 23.86 -1.64 -32.14
C PRO A 264 25.01 -2.07 -31.22
N ASP A 265 26.19 -1.50 -31.46
CA ASP A 265 27.39 -1.76 -30.67
C ASP A 265 27.14 -1.50 -29.17
N GLY A 266 27.51 -2.49 -28.34
CA GLY A 266 27.35 -2.43 -26.88
C GLY A 266 25.92 -2.63 -26.36
N GLU A 267 24.90 -2.72 -27.24
CA GLU A 267 23.53 -3.01 -26.80
C GLU A 267 23.36 -4.48 -26.39
N ALA A 268 24.05 -5.40 -27.06
CA ALA A 268 23.95 -6.84 -26.77
C ALA A 268 24.27 -7.16 -25.30
N GLU A 269 25.26 -6.50 -24.70
CA GLU A 269 25.62 -6.69 -23.29
C GLU A 269 24.50 -6.23 -22.34
N LYS A 270 23.85 -5.10 -22.64
CA LYS A 270 22.72 -4.58 -21.85
C LYS A 270 21.51 -5.50 -21.94
N VAL A 271 21.21 -5.99 -23.15
CA VAL A 271 20.12 -6.93 -23.38
C VAL A 271 20.40 -8.25 -22.67
N LEU A 272 21.62 -8.79 -22.76
CA LEU A 272 22.00 -9.98 -21.99
C LEU A 272 21.87 -9.75 -20.49
N GLY A 273 22.29 -8.59 -19.97
CA GLY A 273 22.11 -8.22 -18.58
C GLY A 273 20.64 -8.26 -18.14
N TYR A 274 19.71 -7.74 -18.97
CA TYR A 274 18.27 -7.83 -18.69
C TYR A 274 17.76 -9.27 -18.69
N LEU A 275 18.12 -10.05 -19.72
CA LEU A 275 17.64 -11.43 -19.92
C LEU A 275 18.15 -12.38 -18.83
N ASP A 276 19.40 -12.22 -18.41
CA ASP A 276 20.05 -13.08 -17.41
C ASP A 276 19.72 -12.67 -15.97
N ALA A 277 19.30 -11.42 -15.73
CA ALA A 277 18.83 -10.97 -14.42
C ALA A 277 17.48 -11.57 -14.03
N ALA A 278 16.72 -12.10 -14.99
CA ALA A 278 15.42 -12.69 -14.71
C ALA A 278 15.53 -14.04 -14.01
N GLN A 279 14.50 -14.33 -13.23
CA GLN A 279 14.40 -15.59 -12.51
C GLN A 279 13.65 -16.63 -13.34
N PRO A 280 14.12 -17.88 -13.35
CA PRO A 280 13.36 -18.97 -13.95
C PRO A 280 12.03 -19.19 -13.23
N VAL A 281 10.94 -19.23 -13.99
CA VAL A 281 9.61 -19.63 -13.51
C VAL A 281 9.34 -21.12 -13.73
N LEU A 282 10.06 -21.71 -14.69
CA LEU A 282 10.04 -23.14 -14.98
C LEU A 282 11.45 -23.57 -15.37
N VAL A 283 11.91 -24.70 -14.83
CA VAL A 283 13.22 -25.29 -15.10
C VAL A 283 13.00 -26.75 -15.48
N GLY A 284 13.52 -27.15 -16.63
CA GLY A 284 13.55 -28.54 -17.10
C GLY A 284 14.77 -29.29 -16.56
N ASP A 285 14.64 -30.61 -16.49
CA ASP A 285 15.65 -31.47 -15.88
C ASP A 285 16.91 -31.65 -16.73
N GLN A 286 16.83 -31.43 -18.04
CA GLN A 286 17.92 -31.64 -19.00
C GLN A 286 17.99 -30.48 -19.99
N PRO A 287 19.19 -30.13 -20.51
CA PRO A 287 19.32 -29.16 -21.58
C PRO A 287 18.55 -29.59 -22.85
N GLY A 288 17.96 -28.62 -23.54
CA GLY A 288 17.33 -28.77 -24.84
C GLY A 288 18.32 -28.73 -26.01
N PRO A 289 17.91 -29.17 -27.21
CA PRO A 289 18.75 -29.13 -28.40
C PRO A 289 18.97 -27.70 -28.91
N ASP A 290 20.15 -27.43 -29.44
CA ASP A 290 20.41 -26.22 -30.23
C ASP A 290 19.78 -26.37 -31.62
N ILE A 291 18.72 -25.61 -31.90
CA ILE A 291 17.99 -25.71 -33.17
C ILE A 291 18.80 -25.26 -34.39
N PHE A 292 19.93 -24.57 -34.18
CA PHE A 292 20.87 -24.20 -35.23
C PHE A 292 22.02 -25.20 -35.41
N ALA A 293 22.16 -26.16 -34.48
CA ALA A 293 23.22 -27.17 -34.46
C ALA A 293 22.70 -28.53 -33.94
N LEU A 294 21.70 -29.10 -34.65
CA LEU A 294 21.01 -30.33 -34.25
C LEU A 294 21.89 -31.59 -34.21
N ASP A 295 23.09 -31.54 -34.79
CA ASP A 295 24.08 -32.61 -34.76
C ASP A 295 24.95 -32.63 -33.49
N GLN A 296 24.84 -31.59 -32.66
CA GLN A 296 25.57 -31.48 -31.40
C GLN A 296 24.74 -32.00 -30.21
N PRO A 297 25.41 -32.44 -29.12
CA PRO A 297 24.72 -32.76 -27.87
C PRO A 297 23.91 -31.56 -27.36
N PRO A 298 22.72 -31.78 -26.77
CA PRO A 298 21.91 -30.73 -26.15
C PRO A 298 22.69 -29.93 -25.10
N ASP A 299 22.76 -28.62 -25.27
CA ASP A 299 23.48 -27.70 -24.38
C ASP A 299 22.71 -26.40 -24.08
N VAL A 300 21.50 -26.25 -24.63
CA VAL A 300 20.64 -25.07 -24.39
C VAL A 300 19.94 -25.26 -23.04
N PRO A 301 20.08 -24.33 -22.07
CA PRO A 301 19.40 -24.46 -20.78
C PRO A 301 17.88 -24.51 -20.97
N GLU A 302 17.23 -25.56 -20.47
CA GLU A 302 15.78 -25.72 -20.51
C GLU A 302 15.16 -24.94 -19.35
N ARG A 303 14.90 -23.66 -19.55
CA ARG A 303 14.27 -22.81 -18.52
C ARG A 303 13.52 -21.65 -19.15
N TYR A 304 12.41 -21.29 -18.54
CA TYR A 304 11.57 -20.16 -18.94
C TYR A 304 11.66 -19.07 -17.88
N LEU A 305 11.74 -17.83 -18.33
CA LEU A 305 11.91 -16.64 -17.50
C LEU A 305 10.78 -15.65 -17.79
N THR A 306 10.54 -14.71 -16.87
CA THR A 306 9.56 -13.65 -17.07
C THR A 306 9.99 -12.34 -16.41
N ASP A 307 9.54 -11.23 -16.99
CA ASP A 307 9.58 -9.88 -16.39
C ASP A 307 8.21 -9.42 -15.86
N GLY A 308 7.24 -10.35 -15.86
CA GLY A 308 5.86 -10.12 -15.45
C GLY A 308 4.89 -9.77 -16.59
N LEU A 309 5.40 -9.48 -17.80
CA LEU A 309 4.59 -9.23 -19.00
C LEU A 309 5.01 -10.11 -20.18
N TRP A 310 6.30 -10.38 -20.31
CA TRP A 310 6.86 -11.30 -21.29
C TRP A 310 7.33 -12.59 -20.63
N ILE A 311 7.20 -13.68 -21.36
CA ILE A 311 7.85 -14.96 -21.08
C ILE A 311 8.82 -15.25 -22.22
N TRP A 312 10.04 -15.66 -21.87
CA TRP A 312 11.04 -16.09 -22.84
C TRP A 312 11.76 -17.35 -22.38
N HIS A 313 12.21 -18.14 -23.34
CA HIS A 313 13.05 -19.29 -23.09
C HIS A 313 14.53 -18.87 -22.97
N ALA A 314 15.34 -19.58 -22.18
CA ALA A 314 16.77 -19.29 -22.02
C ALA A 314 17.60 -19.50 -23.29
N SER A 315 17.01 -20.09 -24.33
CA SER A 315 17.59 -20.08 -25.67
C SER A 315 17.79 -18.67 -26.22
N VAL A 316 16.98 -17.68 -25.83
CA VAL A 316 17.11 -16.29 -26.28
C VAL A 316 18.46 -15.68 -25.87
N PRO A 317 18.81 -15.58 -24.57
CA PRO A 317 20.14 -15.11 -24.17
C PRO A 317 21.27 -16.05 -24.63
N TYR A 318 21.02 -17.36 -24.73
CA TYR A 318 22.01 -18.31 -25.23
C TYR A 318 22.37 -18.03 -26.70
N TYR A 319 21.39 -17.87 -27.59
CA TYR A 319 21.61 -17.61 -29.02
C TYR A 319 22.12 -16.20 -29.29
N LEU A 320 21.71 -15.20 -28.50
CA LEU A 320 22.32 -13.88 -28.57
C LEU A 320 23.81 -13.94 -28.26
N ARG A 321 24.22 -14.72 -27.26
CA ARG A 321 25.63 -14.90 -26.88
C ARG A 321 26.42 -15.74 -27.88
N LYS A 322 25.85 -16.84 -28.37
CA LYS A 322 26.55 -17.81 -29.24
C LYS A 322 26.60 -17.36 -30.70
N TYR A 323 25.50 -16.79 -31.21
CA TYR A 323 25.32 -16.49 -32.63
C TYR A 323 25.11 -14.99 -32.92
N GLY A 324 25.02 -14.13 -31.89
CA GLY A 324 24.71 -12.72 -32.08
C GLY A 324 23.27 -12.48 -32.56
N LEU A 325 22.37 -13.45 -32.39
CA LEU A 325 21.00 -13.37 -32.89
C LEU A 325 20.16 -12.41 -32.04
N PRO A 326 19.60 -11.34 -32.62
CA PRO A 326 18.75 -10.41 -31.88
C PRO A 326 17.48 -11.09 -31.34
N PRO A 327 17.00 -10.73 -30.13
CA PRO A 327 15.70 -11.16 -29.63
C PRO A 327 14.54 -10.71 -30.52
N ASP A 328 13.33 -11.19 -30.23
CA ASP A 328 12.11 -10.73 -30.89
C ASP A 328 12.04 -9.19 -30.89
N PRO A 329 11.72 -8.52 -32.03
CA PRO A 329 11.72 -7.06 -32.11
C PRO A 329 10.76 -6.35 -31.13
N ASP A 330 9.57 -6.91 -30.89
CA ASP A 330 8.59 -6.33 -29.98
C ASP A 330 9.05 -6.52 -28.52
N PHE A 331 9.63 -7.68 -28.23
CA PHE A 331 10.26 -7.92 -26.94
C PHE A 331 11.47 -7.01 -26.72
N LEU A 332 12.31 -6.80 -27.73
CA LEU A 332 13.46 -5.91 -27.66
C LEU A 332 13.03 -4.44 -27.45
N ALA A 333 11.95 -4.00 -28.10
CA ALA A 333 11.35 -2.70 -27.85
C ALA A 333 10.85 -2.56 -26.40
N HIS A 334 10.27 -3.61 -25.84
CA HIS A 334 9.88 -3.67 -24.43
C HIS A 334 11.08 -3.54 -23.48
N VAL A 335 12.17 -4.28 -23.74
CA VAL A 335 13.42 -4.22 -22.95
C VAL A 335 14.02 -2.81 -22.99
N ARG A 336 14.04 -2.18 -24.17
CA ARG A 336 14.52 -0.79 -24.36
C ARG A 336 13.67 0.22 -23.58
N ALA A 337 12.34 0.08 -23.60
CA ALA A 337 11.43 0.97 -22.88
C ALA A 337 11.60 0.90 -21.35
N ARG A 338 12.26 -0.15 -20.84
CA ARG A 338 12.59 -0.34 -19.41
C ARG A 338 14.04 0.01 -19.09
N ASP A 339 14.73 0.71 -20.00
CA ASP A 339 16.14 1.06 -19.87
C ASP A 339 17.05 -0.14 -19.54
N TYR A 340 16.71 -1.33 -20.08
CA TYR A 340 17.43 -2.58 -19.83
C TYR A 340 17.51 -2.96 -18.34
N ARG A 341 16.58 -2.48 -17.51
CA ARG A 341 16.50 -2.81 -16.08
C ARG A 341 15.32 -3.71 -15.79
N LEU A 342 15.62 -4.87 -15.21
CA LEU A 342 14.61 -5.75 -14.68
C LEU A 342 14.25 -5.33 -13.25
N GLY A 343 12.96 -5.15 -12.99
CA GLY A 343 12.44 -4.99 -11.63
C GLY A 343 12.08 -6.34 -11.02
N TYR A 344 11.99 -6.39 -9.69
CA TYR A 344 11.43 -7.56 -9.01
C TYR A 344 10.04 -7.89 -9.55
N VAL A 345 9.83 -9.16 -9.91
CA VAL A 345 8.54 -9.70 -10.37
C VAL A 345 7.88 -10.42 -9.20
N ASP A 346 6.71 -9.94 -8.80
CA ASP A 346 5.90 -10.52 -7.71
C ASP A 346 5.73 -12.03 -7.83
N ARG A 347 5.87 -12.75 -6.71
CA ARG A 347 5.79 -14.21 -6.67
C ARG A 347 4.52 -14.78 -7.30
N VAL A 348 3.36 -14.14 -7.10
CA VAL A 348 2.10 -14.61 -7.68
C VAL A 348 2.13 -14.52 -9.20
N ILE A 349 2.75 -13.46 -9.75
CA ILE A 349 2.92 -13.31 -11.20
C ILE A 349 3.84 -14.41 -11.73
N ARG A 350 4.95 -14.72 -11.05
CA ARG A 350 5.86 -15.81 -11.44
C ARG A 350 5.17 -17.18 -11.44
N LEU A 351 4.37 -17.47 -10.41
CA LEU A 351 3.58 -18.70 -10.34
C LEU A 351 2.47 -18.74 -11.40
N THR A 352 1.88 -17.59 -11.74
CA THR A 352 0.89 -17.47 -12.83
C THR A 352 1.52 -17.77 -14.19
N ALA A 353 2.74 -17.27 -14.45
CA ALA A 353 3.51 -17.58 -15.65
C ALA A 353 3.86 -19.07 -15.75
N ALA A 354 4.31 -19.68 -14.64
CA ALA A 354 4.59 -21.11 -14.59
C ALA A 354 3.35 -21.97 -14.87
N ALA A 355 2.19 -21.62 -14.28
CA ALA A 355 0.94 -22.31 -14.52
C ALA A 355 0.49 -22.21 -15.99
N GLU A 356 0.68 -21.05 -16.64
CA GLU A 356 0.38 -20.88 -18.07
C GLU A 356 1.25 -21.79 -18.94
N LEU A 357 2.56 -21.82 -18.70
CA LEU A 357 3.50 -22.68 -19.44
C LEU A 357 3.17 -24.17 -19.30
N LEU A 358 2.68 -24.58 -18.12
CA LEU A 358 2.31 -25.97 -17.85
C LEU A 358 0.87 -26.31 -18.29
N GLY A 359 0.08 -25.34 -18.77
CA GLY A 359 -1.35 -25.52 -19.04
C GLY A 359 -2.16 -25.89 -17.80
N GLN A 360 -1.71 -25.48 -16.61
CA GLN A 360 -2.34 -25.76 -15.33
C GLN A 360 -3.24 -24.60 -14.86
N PRO A 361 -4.20 -24.87 -13.95
CA PRO A 361 -4.99 -23.80 -13.32
C PRO A 361 -4.08 -22.76 -12.65
N ARG A 362 -4.33 -21.48 -12.94
CA ARG A 362 -3.60 -20.36 -12.33
C ARG A 362 -3.88 -20.29 -10.81
N PRO A 363 -2.88 -19.98 -9.97
CA PRO A 363 -3.05 -19.95 -8.52
C PRO A 363 -3.94 -18.78 -8.07
N ALA A 364 -4.64 -18.97 -6.95
CA ALA A 364 -5.41 -17.91 -6.30
C ALA A 364 -4.49 -16.86 -5.68
N ALA A 365 -4.79 -15.58 -5.90
CA ALA A 365 -3.89 -14.50 -5.51
C ALA A 365 -3.84 -14.22 -3.99
N ASN A 366 -4.90 -14.57 -3.24
CA ASN A 366 -4.95 -14.36 -1.77
C ASN A 366 -4.06 -15.32 -0.98
N GLN A 367 -3.50 -16.36 -1.62
CA GLN A 367 -2.54 -17.26 -0.98
C GLN A 367 -1.20 -16.57 -0.69
N TYR A 368 -1.03 -15.35 -1.20
CA TYR A 368 0.19 -14.56 -1.10
C TYR A 368 -0.19 -13.10 -0.83
N GLU A 369 0.27 -12.56 0.30
CA GLU A 369 0.08 -11.14 0.58
C GLU A 369 0.79 -10.30 -0.49
N PRO A 370 0.14 -9.29 -1.08
CA PRO A 370 0.81 -8.41 -2.02
C PRO A 370 1.92 -7.66 -1.29
N GLU A 371 3.12 -7.65 -1.87
CA GLU A 371 4.25 -6.87 -1.33
C GLU A 371 4.12 -5.37 -1.63
N THR A 372 2.97 -4.91 -2.12
CA THR A 372 2.72 -3.50 -2.36
C THR A 372 1.31 -3.19 -1.88
N THR A 373 1.21 -2.63 -0.68
CA THR A 373 0.16 -1.68 -0.35
C THR A 373 0.77 -0.29 -0.44
N PRO A 374 0.66 0.39 -1.60
CA PRO A 374 0.91 1.82 -1.64
C PRO A 374 -0.21 2.53 -0.86
N ASP A 375 0.11 3.67 -0.28
CA ASP A 375 -0.83 4.76 0.05
C ASP A 375 -1.57 4.79 1.39
N ALA A 376 -1.33 3.88 2.34
CA ALA A 376 -1.73 4.19 3.71
C ALA A 376 -0.88 5.35 4.23
N THR A 377 -1.47 6.54 4.41
CA THR A 377 -0.77 7.64 5.10
C THR A 377 -0.52 7.17 6.54
N PRO A 378 0.72 7.08 7.01
CA PRO A 378 1.02 6.58 8.36
C PRO A 378 0.32 7.46 9.40
N ASN A 379 -0.31 6.84 10.39
CA ASN A 379 -0.93 7.57 11.50
C ASN A 379 0.17 8.09 12.47
N ALA A 380 -0.22 8.86 13.48
CA ALA A 380 0.73 9.40 14.45
C ALA A 380 1.50 8.30 15.19
N GLY A 381 0.83 7.22 15.57
CA GLY A 381 1.47 6.06 16.19
C GLY A 381 2.59 5.47 15.32
N ASP A 382 2.29 5.21 14.04
CA ASP A 382 3.24 4.66 13.07
C ASP A 382 4.41 5.63 12.83
N LEU A 383 4.11 6.93 12.70
CA LEU A 383 5.12 7.98 12.53
C LEU A 383 6.07 8.06 13.72
N LEU A 384 5.54 8.02 14.94
CA LEU A 384 6.34 8.10 16.17
C LEU A 384 7.10 6.81 16.44
N ALA A 385 6.49 5.65 16.17
CA ALA A 385 7.18 4.36 16.22
C ALA A 385 8.33 4.32 15.22
N THR A 386 8.09 4.75 13.98
CA THR A 386 9.11 4.86 12.93
C THR A 386 10.19 5.86 13.34
N LEU A 387 9.84 7.03 13.87
CA LEU A 387 10.80 8.02 14.34
C LEU A 387 11.72 7.42 15.42
N ARG A 388 11.14 6.83 16.48
CA ARG A 388 11.90 6.17 17.56
C ARG A 388 12.78 5.06 17.02
N GLN A 389 12.23 4.23 16.14
CA GLN A 389 12.97 3.16 15.48
C GLN A 389 14.14 3.73 14.71
N ARG A 390 13.95 4.74 13.85
CA ARG A 390 15.00 5.37 13.05
C ARG A 390 16.05 6.07 13.92
N LEU A 391 15.65 6.78 14.96
CA LEU A 391 16.58 7.43 15.90
C LEU A 391 17.42 6.40 16.68
N GLY A 392 16.77 5.39 17.25
CA GLY A 392 17.44 4.29 17.95
C GLY A 392 18.32 3.45 17.02
N GLU A 393 17.89 3.30 15.76
CA GLU A 393 18.73 2.90 14.65
C GLU A 393 19.94 3.83 14.61
N TYR A 394 19.87 5.11 14.26
CA TYR A 394 21.08 5.95 14.16
C TYR A 394 21.85 6.24 15.49
N GLY A 395 21.55 5.54 16.58
CA GLY A 395 22.32 5.56 17.83
C GLY A 395 21.94 6.73 18.75
N VAL A 396 20.84 7.41 18.46
CA VAL A 396 20.32 8.50 19.29
C VAL A 396 19.59 7.89 20.50
N PRO A 397 20.07 8.09 21.74
CA PRO A 397 19.43 7.51 22.92
C PRO A 397 18.11 8.22 23.22
N ASP A 398 17.14 7.50 23.83
CA ASP A 398 15.84 8.07 24.22
C ASP A 398 15.95 9.28 25.17
N SER A 399 17.08 9.43 25.87
CA SER A 399 17.35 10.59 26.71
C SER A 399 17.66 11.87 25.91
N ALA A 400 18.06 11.76 24.65
CA ALA A 400 18.48 12.88 23.80
C ALA A 400 17.31 13.68 23.21
N TYR A 401 16.08 13.20 23.34
CA TYR A 401 14.89 13.89 22.87
C TYR A 401 13.71 13.69 23.82
N ARG A 402 12.65 14.48 23.65
CA ARG A 402 11.35 14.27 24.33
C ARG A 402 10.22 14.25 23.32
N LEU A 403 9.22 13.43 23.61
CA LEU A 403 7.97 13.37 22.86
C LEU A 403 6.81 13.65 23.82
N GLY A 404 5.95 14.61 23.47
CA GLY A 404 4.74 14.99 24.19
C GLY A 404 4.92 16.12 25.21
N THR A 405 6.10 16.28 25.81
CA THR A 405 6.39 17.40 26.72
C THR A 405 7.65 18.15 26.30
N ALA A 406 7.59 19.47 26.37
CA ALA A 406 8.76 20.31 26.19
C ALA A 406 9.69 20.19 27.41
N GLU A 407 10.96 19.89 27.17
CA GLU A 407 12.02 19.94 28.18
C GLU A 407 13.11 20.95 27.75
N PRO A 408 13.40 21.97 28.57
CA PRO A 408 14.43 22.95 28.23
C PRO A 408 15.80 22.31 27.97
N GLY A 409 16.40 22.62 26.81
CA GLY A 409 17.73 22.14 26.44
C GLY A 409 17.78 20.71 25.88
N VAL A 410 16.63 20.07 25.67
CA VAL A 410 16.52 18.76 25.03
C VAL A 410 15.57 18.89 23.83
N PRO A 411 15.96 18.47 22.61
CA PRO A 411 15.08 18.48 21.45
C PRO A 411 13.72 17.83 21.73
N SER A 412 12.64 18.62 21.67
CA SER A 412 11.33 18.19 22.16
C SER A 412 10.23 18.38 21.11
N LEU A 413 9.59 17.29 20.70
CA LEU A 413 8.38 17.32 19.87
C LEU A 413 7.15 17.26 20.77
N HIS A 414 6.26 18.24 20.65
CA HIS A 414 5.01 18.25 21.41
C HIS A 414 3.91 19.01 20.66
N HIS A 415 2.65 18.75 21.02
CA HIS A 415 1.51 19.48 20.49
C HIS A 415 1.09 20.61 21.44
N THR A 416 0.96 21.83 20.95
CA THR A 416 0.63 23.04 21.76
C THR A 416 -0.87 23.24 21.98
N GLY A 417 -1.70 22.35 21.43
CA GLY A 417 -3.15 22.47 21.35
C GLY A 417 -3.64 23.05 20.02
N THR A 418 -2.78 23.74 19.26
CA THR A 418 -3.13 24.28 17.94
C THR A 418 -2.19 23.87 16.81
N HIS A 419 -0.97 23.43 17.15
CA HIS A 419 0.05 23.02 16.19
C HIS A 419 1.08 22.12 16.85
N TRP A 420 1.91 21.48 16.02
CA TRP A 420 3.09 20.76 16.45
C TRP A 420 4.27 21.71 16.58
N GLU A 421 5.10 21.51 17.59
CA GLU A 421 6.32 22.28 17.80
C GLU A 421 7.51 21.35 18.03
N VAL A 422 8.64 21.68 17.40
CA VAL A 422 9.96 21.12 17.71
C VAL A 422 10.92 22.27 17.96
N ASP A 423 11.41 22.40 19.19
CA ASP A 423 12.37 23.43 19.60
C ASP A 423 12.01 24.87 19.16
N GLY A 424 10.74 25.26 19.32
CA GLY A 424 10.23 26.58 18.93
C GLY A 424 9.86 26.72 17.44
N VAL A 425 10.08 25.68 16.63
CA VAL A 425 9.66 25.65 15.22
C VAL A 425 8.28 25.04 15.10
N ARG A 426 7.36 25.78 14.48
CA ARG A 426 5.95 25.38 14.28
C ARG A 426 5.77 24.54 13.03
N PHE A 427 4.96 23.48 13.16
CA PHE A 427 4.50 22.60 12.07
C PHE A 427 2.99 22.36 12.18
N ASP A 428 2.31 22.26 11.04
CA ASP A 428 0.88 21.95 11.02
C ASP A 428 0.61 20.44 11.08
N ARG A 429 1.54 19.60 10.61
CA ARG A 429 1.45 18.13 10.65
C ARG A 429 2.56 17.51 11.47
N LEU A 430 2.24 16.38 12.12
CA LEU A 430 3.20 15.59 12.88
C LEU A 430 4.27 15.03 11.97
N ALA A 431 3.92 14.58 10.76
CA ALA A 431 4.89 14.03 9.80
C ALA A 431 6.03 15.01 9.48
N ASP A 432 5.71 16.30 9.38
CA ASP A 432 6.70 17.34 9.10
C ASP A 432 7.56 17.61 10.35
N ALA A 433 6.93 17.64 11.53
CA ALA A 433 7.62 17.78 12.82
C ALA A 433 8.56 16.58 13.12
N THR A 434 8.14 15.34 12.87
CA THR A 434 8.97 14.15 13.07
C THR A 434 10.14 14.12 12.10
N THR A 435 9.92 14.50 10.83
CA THR A 435 10.99 14.64 9.84
C THR A 435 12.02 15.69 10.27
N HIS A 436 11.55 16.83 10.78
CA HIS A 436 12.42 17.88 11.28
C HIS A 436 13.24 17.40 12.49
N LEU A 437 12.58 16.81 13.51
CA LEU A 437 13.27 16.28 14.69
C LEU A 437 14.30 15.20 14.32
N LEU A 438 13.93 14.30 13.40
CA LEU A 438 14.85 13.30 12.86
C LEU A 438 16.07 13.97 12.23
N GLY A 439 15.86 14.91 11.31
CA GLY A 439 16.94 15.65 10.66
C GLY A 439 17.86 16.37 11.66
N THR A 440 17.28 17.07 12.64
CA THR A 440 18.01 17.79 13.69
C THR A 440 18.91 16.84 14.48
N LEU A 441 18.38 15.70 14.91
CA LEU A 441 19.13 14.72 15.71
C LEU A 441 20.17 13.94 14.91
N LEU A 442 19.99 13.80 13.58
CA LEU A 442 20.92 13.09 12.70
C LEU A 442 22.01 13.97 12.08
N THR A 443 21.81 15.29 12.08
CA THR A 443 22.81 16.24 11.55
C THR A 443 23.99 16.41 12.51
N GLU A 444 23.79 16.11 13.80
CA GLU A 444 24.90 15.90 14.73
C GLU A 444 25.50 14.50 14.48
N PRO A 445 26.81 14.38 14.19
CA PRO A 445 27.41 13.09 13.89
C PRO A 445 27.24 12.15 15.09
N ALA A 446 26.54 11.04 14.88
CA ALA A 446 26.65 9.89 15.77
C ALA A 446 28.09 9.39 15.69
N THR A 447 28.97 9.93 16.54
CA THR A 447 30.35 9.49 16.67
C THR A 447 30.37 8.13 17.35
N GLY A 448 30.14 7.08 16.57
CA GLY A 448 30.52 5.72 16.91
C GLY A 448 31.42 5.20 15.80
N ASP A 449 32.70 4.99 16.10
CA ASP A 449 33.59 4.23 15.21
C ASP A 449 32.94 2.85 14.92
N GLU A 450 32.89 2.44 13.65
CA GLU A 450 32.51 1.05 13.33
C GLU A 450 33.56 0.12 13.98
N PRO A 451 33.18 -0.77 14.90
CA PRO A 451 34.13 -1.68 15.52
C PRO A 451 34.75 -2.59 14.45
N VAL A 452 36.08 -2.74 14.50
CA VAL A 452 36.86 -3.58 13.58
C VAL A 452 36.42 -5.05 13.61
N ASP A 453 35.76 -5.48 14.70
CA ASP A 453 35.17 -6.81 14.85
C ASP A 453 33.76 -6.73 15.47
N TRP A 454 32.77 -7.26 14.76
CA TRP A 454 31.38 -7.31 15.23
C TRP A 454 31.17 -8.52 16.13
N PRO A 455 30.60 -8.36 17.35
CA PRO A 455 30.46 -9.45 18.32
C PRO A 455 29.42 -10.50 17.91
N VAL A 456 28.59 -10.20 16.92
CA VAL A 456 27.58 -11.09 16.35
C VAL A 456 27.83 -11.17 14.86
N ARG A 457 27.83 -12.39 14.32
CA ARG A 457 28.09 -12.67 12.90
C ARG A 457 26.94 -13.44 12.27
N PRO A 458 26.67 -13.26 10.97
CA PRO A 458 25.73 -14.09 10.24
C PRO A 458 26.12 -15.57 10.32
N ALA A 459 25.12 -16.44 10.42
CA ALA A 459 25.28 -17.88 10.41
C ALA A 459 25.74 -18.37 9.02
N GLU A 460 26.13 -19.63 8.92
CA GLU A 460 26.56 -20.22 7.65
C GLU A 460 25.43 -20.17 6.61
N GLY A 461 25.75 -19.68 5.41
CA GLY A 461 24.79 -19.53 4.30
C GLY A 461 23.98 -18.22 4.32
N GLU A 462 24.10 -17.39 5.36
CA GLU A 462 23.51 -16.05 5.40
C GLU A 462 24.37 -15.01 4.68
N PRO A 463 23.78 -13.91 4.16
CA PRO A 463 24.55 -12.78 3.66
C PRO A 463 25.49 -12.23 4.72
N GLY A 464 26.73 -11.92 4.33
CA GLY A 464 27.71 -11.35 5.24
C GLY A 464 27.37 -9.90 5.61
N LEU A 465 28.00 -9.39 6.67
CA LEU A 465 27.77 -8.02 7.17
C LEU A 465 28.15 -6.94 6.15
N GLU A 466 28.98 -7.25 5.15
CA GLU A 466 29.31 -6.36 4.04
C GLU A 466 28.09 -6.01 3.16
N THR A 467 27.03 -6.82 3.21
CA THR A 467 25.76 -6.53 2.52
C THR A 467 24.90 -5.51 3.26
N LEU A 468 25.33 -5.08 4.45
CA LEU A 468 24.63 -4.13 5.31
C LEU A 468 25.41 -2.81 5.47
N GLY A 469 24.72 -1.71 5.20
CA GLY A 469 25.18 -0.35 5.50
C GLY A 469 24.80 0.09 6.92
N ALA A 470 25.51 1.11 7.43
CA ALA A 470 25.23 1.76 8.71
C ALA A 470 25.06 0.77 9.88
N LYS A 471 26.05 -0.14 10.03
CA LYS A 471 25.98 -1.21 11.01
C LYS A 471 26.20 -0.70 12.43
N ARG A 472 25.59 -1.37 13.39
CA ARG A 472 25.68 -1.03 14.83
C ARG A 472 25.17 -2.18 15.70
N LEU A 473 25.57 -2.16 16.97
CA LEU A 473 25.07 -3.08 17.97
C LEU A 473 23.89 -2.44 18.70
N VAL A 474 22.72 -3.08 18.67
CA VAL A 474 21.49 -2.62 19.36
C VAL A 474 21.02 -3.65 20.37
N ARG A 475 20.20 -3.21 21.33
CA ARG A 475 19.50 -4.09 22.26
C ARG A 475 18.00 -4.06 21.95
N LEU A 476 17.50 -5.15 21.38
CA LEU A 476 16.09 -5.31 21.05
C LEU A 476 15.29 -5.62 22.31
N PRO A 477 14.18 -4.91 22.60
CA PRO A 477 13.36 -5.19 23.77
C PRO A 477 12.52 -6.48 23.61
N ALA A 478 12.08 -7.03 24.74
CA ALA A 478 11.06 -8.08 24.73
C ALA A 478 9.77 -7.57 24.08
N GLY A 479 9.06 -8.43 23.36
CA GLY A 479 7.88 -8.08 22.57
C GLY A 479 8.19 -7.66 21.13
N THR A 480 9.45 -7.38 20.78
CA THR A 480 9.83 -7.06 19.39
C THR A 480 9.46 -8.21 18.46
N VAL A 481 8.72 -7.91 17.40
CA VAL A 481 8.36 -8.86 16.36
C VAL A 481 9.32 -8.68 15.18
N LEU A 482 9.89 -9.78 14.72
CA LEU A 482 10.80 -9.84 13.58
C LEU A 482 10.30 -10.89 12.58
N VAL A 483 10.60 -10.67 11.30
CA VAL A 483 10.29 -11.60 10.22
C VAL A 483 11.56 -12.24 9.68
N ARG A 484 11.51 -13.53 9.37
CA ARG A 484 12.57 -14.27 8.70
C ARG A 484 12.09 -14.74 7.33
N PHE A 485 12.98 -14.60 6.35
CA PHE A 485 12.90 -15.29 5.08
C PHE A 485 14.01 -16.35 5.03
N GLY A 486 13.67 -17.60 4.68
CA GLY A 486 14.60 -18.73 4.67
C GLY A 486 14.51 -19.67 5.88
N ALA A 487 15.38 -20.69 5.92
CA ALA A 487 15.35 -21.80 6.88
C ALA A 487 15.75 -21.40 8.31
N GLU A 488 15.26 -22.06 9.36
CA GLU A 488 15.57 -21.67 10.77
C GLU A 488 17.03 -21.88 11.21
N THR A 489 17.87 -22.46 10.36
CA THR A 489 19.31 -22.64 10.61
C THR A 489 20.10 -21.34 10.54
N GLY A 490 19.52 -20.25 10.05
CA GLY A 490 20.17 -18.94 10.02
C GLY A 490 19.76 -18.03 11.18
N ASN A 491 20.31 -16.82 11.21
CA ASN A 491 20.15 -15.86 12.31
C ASN A 491 19.89 -14.41 11.85
N VAL A 492 19.68 -14.19 10.55
CA VAL A 492 19.30 -12.87 10.01
C VAL A 492 17.78 -12.78 9.96
N LEU A 493 17.24 -11.72 10.57
CA LEU A 493 15.83 -11.38 10.52
C LEU A 493 15.67 -9.91 10.12
N TYR A 494 14.44 -9.50 9.86
CA TYR A 494 14.10 -8.15 9.46
C TYR A 494 12.97 -7.61 10.35
N ALA A 495 12.80 -6.29 10.36
CA ALA A 495 11.67 -5.66 11.05
C ALA A 495 10.32 -6.25 10.54
N ASP A 496 9.31 -6.29 11.41
CA ASP A 496 7.97 -6.76 11.02
C ASP A 496 7.40 -5.90 9.87
N GLY A 497 6.65 -6.53 8.96
CA GLY A 497 6.14 -5.86 7.75
C GLY A 497 7.16 -5.62 6.63
N VAL A 498 8.45 -5.98 6.81
CA VAL A 498 9.44 -5.95 5.73
C VAL A 498 9.03 -6.88 4.60
N ARG A 499 9.19 -6.38 3.37
CA ARG A 499 8.90 -7.06 2.11
C ARG A 499 10.12 -7.79 1.61
N PHE A 500 9.94 -8.93 0.94
CA PHE A 500 11.08 -9.74 0.50
C PHE A 500 12.08 -8.94 -0.38
N PRO A 501 11.68 -8.11 -1.37
CA PRO A 501 12.60 -7.39 -2.24
C PRO A 501 13.48 -6.37 -1.51
N MET A 502 13.04 -5.92 -0.34
CA MET A 502 13.81 -4.98 0.47
C MET A 502 14.95 -5.68 1.24
N THR A 503 14.90 -7.01 1.36
CA THR A 503 15.90 -7.80 2.10
C THR A 503 17.18 -8.03 1.31
N SER A 504 17.12 -7.91 -0.01
CA SER A 504 18.21 -8.30 -0.92
C SER A 504 18.71 -9.74 -0.75
N LEU A 505 17.84 -10.62 -0.22
CA LEU A 505 18.13 -12.06 -0.10
C LEU A 505 17.98 -12.77 -1.45
N PRO A 506 18.64 -13.94 -1.62
CA PRO A 506 18.36 -14.83 -2.74
C PRO A 506 16.88 -15.24 -2.78
N LEU A 507 16.23 -15.21 -3.95
CA LEU A 507 14.77 -15.44 -4.07
C LEU A 507 14.31 -16.80 -3.50
N ASP A 508 15.17 -17.82 -3.43
CA ASP A 508 14.83 -19.11 -2.81
C ASP A 508 14.37 -18.96 -1.34
N ALA A 509 14.89 -17.94 -0.64
CA ALA A 509 14.50 -17.66 0.74
C ALA A 509 13.06 -17.15 0.86
N GLU A 510 12.46 -16.61 -0.22
CA GLU A 510 11.09 -16.09 -0.25
C GLU A 510 10.04 -17.18 0.05
N HIS A 511 10.37 -18.44 -0.24
CA HIS A 511 9.46 -19.57 -0.04
C HIS A 511 9.13 -19.84 1.43
N THR A 512 10.00 -19.44 2.35
CA THR A 512 9.81 -19.65 3.79
C THR A 512 9.77 -18.31 4.49
N ARG A 513 8.57 -17.84 4.85
CA ARG A 513 8.38 -16.65 5.67
C ARG A 513 7.85 -17.05 7.04
N ARG A 514 8.52 -16.62 8.11
CA ARG A 514 8.09 -16.89 9.50
C ARG A 514 8.26 -15.65 10.36
N ARG A 515 7.35 -15.45 11.31
CA ARG A 515 7.40 -14.33 12.27
C ARG A 515 7.77 -14.87 13.65
N TYR A 516 8.58 -14.10 14.36
CA TYR A 516 9.05 -14.44 15.70
C TYR A 516 8.89 -13.24 16.62
N ARG A 517 8.50 -13.49 17.87
CA ARG A 517 8.49 -12.48 18.93
C ARG A 517 9.63 -12.76 19.91
N LEU A 518 10.36 -11.71 20.28
CA LEU A 518 11.36 -11.78 21.34
C LEU A 518 10.65 -11.91 22.69
N THR A 519 10.96 -12.95 23.46
CA THR A 519 10.40 -13.14 24.81
C THR A 519 11.21 -12.40 25.88
N ARG A 520 12.46 -12.04 25.55
CA ARG A 520 13.39 -11.27 26.37
C ARG A 520 14.22 -10.32 25.51
N ALA A 521 14.89 -9.36 26.13
CA ALA A 521 15.77 -8.47 25.40
C ALA A 521 17.03 -9.20 24.88
N LEU A 522 17.42 -8.93 23.62
CA LEU A 522 18.58 -9.53 22.96
C LEU A 522 19.47 -8.44 22.35
N TYR A 523 20.79 -8.65 22.37
CA TYR A 523 21.70 -7.84 21.57
C TYR A 523 21.73 -8.37 20.15
N ALA A 524 21.72 -7.47 19.16
CA ALA A 524 21.76 -7.81 17.75
C ALA A 524 22.63 -6.80 17.01
N VAL A 525 23.32 -7.25 15.96
CA VAL A 525 23.88 -6.32 14.98
C VAL A 525 22.76 -5.95 14.02
N THR A 526 22.54 -4.65 13.82
CA THR A 526 21.56 -4.17 12.84
C THR A 526 22.26 -3.36 11.76
N GLY A 527 21.66 -3.32 10.57
CA GLY A 527 22.10 -2.52 9.44
C GLY A 527 21.04 -2.50 8.35
N VAL A 528 21.27 -1.71 7.31
CA VAL A 528 20.35 -1.55 6.17
C VAL A 528 20.86 -2.37 5.00
N ALA A 529 20.03 -3.26 4.46
CA ALA A 529 20.37 -4.09 3.30
C ALA A 529 20.70 -3.21 2.07
N HIS A 530 21.86 -3.44 1.47
CA HIS A 530 22.22 -2.84 0.18
C HIS A 530 21.37 -3.43 -0.96
N PRO A 531 21.08 -2.67 -2.03
CA PRO A 531 20.46 -3.22 -3.23
C PRO A 531 21.35 -4.30 -3.87
N VAL A 532 20.74 -5.38 -4.38
CA VAL A 532 21.42 -6.47 -5.09
C VAL A 532 20.58 -6.86 -6.31
N ASP A 533 21.19 -6.86 -7.50
CA ASP A 533 20.53 -7.16 -8.77
C ASP A 533 19.22 -6.36 -8.97
N ALA A 534 18.08 -7.06 -9.13
CA ALA A 534 16.74 -6.46 -9.28
C ALA A 534 16.07 -6.09 -7.93
N LEU A 535 16.72 -6.38 -6.81
CA LEU A 535 16.19 -6.15 -5.47
C LEU A 535 16.62 -4.76 -4.94
N PRO A 536 15.67 -3.89 -4.60
CA PRO A 536 15.97 -2.51 -4.19
C PRO A 536 16.67 -2.39 -2.83
N GLY A 537 16.67 -3.44 -2.00
CA GLY A 537 17.21 -3.37 -0.65
C GLY A 537 16.45 -2.39 0.26
N GLY A 538 17.13 -1.89 1.29
CA GLY A 538 16.60 -0.88 2.21
C GLY A 538 15.87 -1.44 3.43
N ALA A 539 15.74 -2.77 3.57
CA ALA A 539 15.23 -3.37 4.79
C ALA A 539 16.23 -3.22 5.93
N VAL A 540 15.70 -3.07 7.14
CA VAL A 540 16.49 -3.12 8.36
C VAL A 540 16.65 -4.58 8.76
N ALA A 541 17.87 -5.06 8.68
CA ALA A 541 18.26 -6.40 9.10
C ALA A 541 18.71 -6.40 10.56
N TYR A 542 18.48 -7.52 11.23
CA TYR A 542 18.93 -7.83 12.58
C TYR A 542 19.62 -9.20 12.54
N VAL A 543 20.91 -9.22 12.82
CA VAL A 543 21.70 -10.43 12.98
C VAL A 543 21.71 -10.77 14.46
N LEU A 544 21.04 -11.87 14.82
CA LEU A 544 20.95 -12.33 16.21
C LEU A 544 22.17 -13.18 16.61
N PRO A 545 22.49 -13.29 17.91
CA PRO A 545 23.68 -14.00 18.38
C PRO A 545 23.68 -15.51 18.10
N LYS A 546 22.50 -16.11 17.93
CA LYS A 546 22.31 -17.54 17.68
C LYS A 546 21.36 -17.75 16.50
N THR A 547 21.33 -18.98 16.00
CA THR A 547 20.34 -19.39 14.99
C THR A 547 18.92 -19.36 15.56
N ILE A 548 17.91 -19.30 14.68
CA ILE A 548 16.51 -19.34 15.13
C ILE A 548 16.22 -20.62 15.90
N VAL A 549 16.71 -21.78 15.43
CA VAL A 549 16.52 -23.06 16.14
C VAL A 549 17.02 -22.98 17.57
N GLU A 550 18.20 -22.40 17.81
CA GLU A 550 18.77 -22.27 19.15
C GLU A 550 18.00 -21.26 20.02
N HIS A 551 17.53 -20.16 19.43
CA HIS A 551 16.72 -19.16 20.12
C HIS A 551 15.32 -19.68 20.50
N LEU A 552 14.73 -20.55 19.67
CA LEU A 552 13.51 -21.28 20.02
C LEU A 552 13.77 -22.28 21.14
N ALA A 553 14.89 -23.02 21.08
CA ALA A 553 15.24 -24.02 22.09
C ALA A 553 15.50 -23.41 23.48
N ASP A 554 16.08 -22.20 23.55
CA ASP A 554 16.30 -21.49 24.82
C ASP A 554 15.19 -20.51 25.19
N ALA A 555 14.07 -20.57 24.46
CA ALA A 555 12.86 -19.77 24.65
C ALA A 555 13.10 -18.25 24.64
N SER A 556 14.12 -17.77 23.93
CA SER A 556 14.36 -16.33 23.71
C SER A 556 13.60 -15.75 22.52
N LEU A 557 13.15 -16.61 21.62
CA LEU A 557 12.15 -16.34 20.60
C LEU A 557 10.95 -17.28 20.77
N GLU A 558 9.78 -16.80 20.40
CA GLU A 558 8.59 -17.63 20.16
C GLU A 558 8.11 -17.44 18.72
N GLY A 559 7.68 -18.51 18.07
CA GLY A 559 7.08 -18.43 16.74
C GLY A 559 5.66 -17.87 16.79
N LEU A 560 5.33 -16.99 15.84
CA LEU A 560 3.97 -16.48 15.65
C LEU A 560 3.31 -17.23 14.50
N SER A 561 2.04 -17.58 14.69
CA SER A 561 1.19 -18.25 13.69
C SER A 561 0.83 -17.34 12.53
#